data_AF-A0A803MV87-F1
#
_entry.id   AF-A0A803MV87-F1
#
_cell.length_a   1.000
_cell.length_b   1.000
_cell.length_c   1.000
_cell.angle_alpha   90.00
_cell.angle_beta   90.00
_cell.angle_gamma   90.00
#
_symmetry.space_group_name_H-M   'P 1'
#
loop_
_entity.id
_entity.type
_entity.pdbx_description
1 polymer ?
#
loop_
_entity_poly.entity_id
_entity_poly.type
_entity_poly.pdbx_seq_one_letter_code
_entity_poly.pdbx_strand_id
1 'polypeptide(L)'
;MENLIILIASRCFLGREVRENLSEDVTALINEINVAMGPLTTMFPHLPIPPHRRRDKARKRLDDIFSKVILSRRSSPKSEDDMLQSLVNSKYKDGRATTVTEVTGMLITALYGGQRSSSTTATWVGANLFYHKKFWLHAMEEQIRLMKKYGDAITYDALSEMHVLYRCIKEALRLHPPIPMLLRQSHKDFTVTIRKGDKYDIPKGHIIAVSPILSNRVPHIYKNPDSHDPERFCPGREEDKLAGPFSFISFGGGKHSCLGESFAFLELKTIWSYLIRNFELELISSFPETKCDDIIHSPKGKVMIRYKRRKLVIE
;
A
#
# COMPACT_ATOMS: atom_id res chain seq x y z
N MET A 1 8.73 10.07 2.88
CA MET A 1 7.48 9.40 2.45
C MET A 1 6.67 8.87 3.62
N GLU A 2 7.26 8.10 4.55
CA GLU A 2 6.53 7.52 5.71
C GLU A 2 5.67 8.52 6.49
N ASN A 3 6.25 9.65 6.90
CA ASN A 3 5.51 10.69 7.61
C ASN A 3 4.34 11.26 6.79
N LEU A 4 4.50 11.45 5.48
CA LEU A 4 3.42 11.96 4.64
C LEU A 4 2.24 10.97 4.60
N ILE A 5 2.53 9.69 4.44
CA ILE A 5 1.51 8.64 4.31
C ILE A 5 0.78 8.40 5.62
N ILE A 6 1.49 8.36 6.75
CA ILE A 6 0.79 8.21 8.04
C ILE A 6 -0.13 9.40 8.31
N LEU A 7 0.23 10.62 7.88
CA LEU A 7 -0.63 11.81 8.02
C LEU A 7 -1.86 11.74 7.12
N ILE A 8 -1.72 11.25 5.88
CA ILE A 8 -2.85 11.03 4.96
C ILE A 8 -3.75 9.92 5.49
N ALA A 9 -3.19 8.74 5.76
CA ALA A 9 -3.92 7.58 6.29
C ALA A 9 -4.64 7.91 7.60
N SER A 10 -4.00 8.63 8.53
CA SER A 10 -4.65 9.06 9.78
C SER A 10 -5.84 9.97 9.50
N ARG A 11 -5.73 10.91 8.56
CA ARG A 11 -6.86 11.80 8.20
C ARG A 11 -8.00 11.04 7.52
N CYS A 12 -7.68 10.09 6.64
CA CYS A 12 -8.67 9.35 5.86
C CYS A 12 -9.37 8.27 6.69
N PHE A 13 -8.63 7.55 7.55
CA PHE A 13 -9.17 6.40 8.29
C PHE A 13 -9.70 6.77 9.68
N LEU A 14 -9.09 7.74 10.35
CA LEU A 14 -9.38 8.06 11.76
C LEU A 14 -10.21 9.33 11.94
N GLY A 15 -10.50 10.03 10.84
CA GLY A 15 -11.22 11.29 10.86
C GLY A 15 -10.36 12.49 11.24
N ARG A 16 -11.01 13.64 11.38
CA ARG A 16 -10.37 14.93 11.60
C ARG A 16 -9.84 15.04 13.03
N GLU A 17 -10.60 14.53 13.99
CA GLU A 17 -10.39 14.66 15.42
C GLU A 17 -9.07 14.02 15.85
N VAL A 18 -8.76 12.83 15.30
CA VAL A 18 -7.50 12.12 15.57
C VAL A 18 -6.33 12.77 14.84
N ARG A 19 -6.52 13.22 13.59
CA ARG A 19 -5.47 13.88 12.82
C ARG A 19 -5.03 15.21 13.43
N GLU A 20 -5.98 16.02 13.91
CA GLU A 20 -5.69 17.38 14.41
C GLU A 20 -5.16 17.36 15.85
N ASN A 21 -5.59 16.41 16.68
CA ASN A 21 -5.27 16.44 18.11
C ASN A 21 -4.32 15.33 18.60
N LEU A 22 -4.12 14.25 17.84
CA LEU A 22 -3.46 13.03 18.32
C LEU A 22 -2.48 12.40 17.31
N SER A 23 -2.16 13.11 16.23
CA SER A 23 -1.37 12.59 15.10
C SER A 23 0.03 12.09 15.50
N GLU A 24 0.75 12.86 16.32
CA GLU A 24 2.13 12.50 16.71
C GLU A 24 2.15 11.28 17.63
N ASP A 25 1.25 11.24 18.62
CA ASP A 25 1.07 10.10 19.52
C ASP A 25 0.72 8.82 18.76
N VAL A 26 -0.25 8.89 17.84
CA VAL A 26 -0.67 7.73 17.04
C VAL A 26 0.47 7.23 16.15
N THR A 27 1.22 8.13 15.51
CA THR A 27 2.36 7.77 14.65
C THR A 27 3.44 7.04 15.45
N ALA A 28 3.80 7.55 16.63
CA ALA A 28 4.78 6.91 17.50
C ALA A 28 4.33 5.51 17.95
N LEU A 29 3.05 5.35 18.31
CA LEU A 29 2.49 4.08 18.75
C LEU A 29 2.44 3.03 17.63
N ILE A 30 2.07 3.43 16.41
CA ILE A 30 2.09 2.51 15.25
C ILE A 30 3.54 2.13 14.92
N ASN A 31 4.50 3.03 15.06
CA ASN A 31 5.92 2.71 14.86
C ASN A 31 6.43 1.68 15.89
N GLU A 32 6.03 1.77 17.16
CA GLU A 32 6.35 0.73 18.16
C GLU A 32 5.76 -0.64 17.77
N ILE A 33 4.56 -0.66 17.20
CA ILE A 33 3.99 -1.89 16.64
C ILE A 33 4.83 -2.40 15.46
N ASN A 34 5.17 -1.54 14.50
CA ASN A 34 5.98 -1.90 13.34
C ASN A 34 7.35 -2.49 13.71
N VAL A 35 8.07 -1.85 14.64
CA VAL A 35 9.39 -2.31 15.11
C VAL A 35 9.33 -3.70 15.73
N ALA A 36 8.22 -4.01 16.41
CA ALA A 36 8.02 -5.31 17.04
C ALA A 36 7.52 -6.39 16.08
N MET A 37 7.26 -6.09 14.81
CA MET A 37 6.70 -7.03 13.83
C MET A 37 7.75 -7.57 12.86
N GLY A 38 8.96 -7.86 13.34
CA GLY A 38 10.01 -8.50 12.55
C GLY A 38 9.81 -10.02 12.38
N PRO A 39 10.72 -10.70 11.64
CA PRO A 39 10.61 -12.14 11.36
C PRO A 39 10.50 -13.04 12.61
N LEU A 40 11.14 -12.63 13.72
CA LEU A 40 11.06 -13.35 15.00
C LEU A 40 9.62 -13.44 15.52
N THR A 41 8.84 -12.38 15.34
CA THR A 41 7.45 -12.26 15.80
C THR A 41 6.52 -13.19 15.05
N THR A 42 6.82 -13.48 13.77
CA THR A 42 6.07 -14.46 12.98
C THR A 42 6.15 -15.87 13.57
N MET A 43 7.32 -16.25 14.10
CA MET A 43 7.53 -17.58 14.70
C MET A 43 7.12 -17.61 16.18
N PHE A 44 7.39 -16.52 16.91
CA PHE A 44 7.21 -16.47 18.35
C PHE A 44 6.53 -15.16 18.81
N PRO A 45 5.24 -14.97 18.53
CA PRO A 45 4.56 -13.68 18.71
C PRO A 45 4.44 -13.19 20.17
N HIS A 46 4.66 -14.09 21.14
CA HIS A 46 4.51 -13.83 22.57
C HIS A 46 5.81 -13.91 23.37
N LEU A 47 6.99 -13.85 22.70
CA LEU A 47 8.25 -13.83 23.44
C LEU A 47 8.30 -12.66 24.44
N PRO A 48 8.82 -12.86 25.67
CA PRO A 48 8.88 -11.83 26.70
C PRO A 48 10.03 -10.83 26.49
N ILE A 49 10.23 -10.38 25.25
CA ILE A 49 11.29 -9.44 24.86
C ILE A 49 10.83 -7.98 24.93
N PRO A 50 11.74 -7.01 25.12
CA PRO A 50 11.37 -5.60 25.22
C PRO A 50 10.52 -5.06 24.04
N PRO A 51 10.79 -5.41 22.76
CA PRO A 51 9.96 -4.98 21.64
C PRO A 51 8.49 -5.43 21.74
N HIS A 52 8.23 -6.69 22.12
CA HIS A 52 6.85 -7.18 22.27
C HIS A 52 6.12 -6.50 23.44
N ARG A 53 6.82 -6.25 24.56
CA ARG A 53 6.22 -5.49 25.67
C ARG A 53 5.85 -4.07 25.26
N ARG A 54 6.68 -3.39 24.46
CA ARG A 54 6.37 -2.06 23.92
C ARG A 54 5.22 -2.10 22.93
N ARG A 55 5.17 -3.10 22.04
CA ARG A 55 4.04 -3.36 21.14
C ARG A 55 2.73 -3.50 21.90
N ASP A 56 2.71 -4.34 22.94
CA ASP A 56 1.47 -4.61 23.69
C ASP A 56 1.00 -3.37 24.45
N LYS A 57 1.94 -2.60 25.04
CA LYS A 57 1.64 -1.29 25.63
C LYS A 57 1.11 -0.30 24.60
N ALA A 58 1.72 -0.26 23.41
CA ALA A 58 1.30 0.62 22.32
C ALA A 58 -0.09 0.26 21.79
N ARG A 59 -0.36 -1.05 21.61
CA ARG A 59 -1.67 -1.57 21.21
C ARG A 59 -2.76 -1.20 22.20
N LYS A 60 -2.48 -1.31 23.50
CA LYS A 60 -3.42 -0.89 24.56
C LYS A 60 -3.67 0.62 24.52
N ARG A 61 -2.63 1.42 24.33
CA ARG A 61 -2.77 2.88 24.25
C ARG A 61 -3.58 3.33 23.03
N LEU A 62 -3.36 2.70 21.87
CA LEU A 62 -4.19 2.92 20.68
C LEU A 62 -5.64 2.50 20.93
N ASP A 63 -5.86 1.42 21.70
CA ASP A 63 -7.19 0.99 22.10
C ASP A 63 -7.92 2.06 22.90
N ASP A 64 -7.25 2.64 23.91
CA ASP A 64 -7.80 3.71 24.73
C ASP A 64 -8.15 4.95 23.90
N ILE A 65 -7.27 5.32 22.96
CA ILE A 65 -7.46 6.49 22.09
C ILE A 65 -8.67 6.28 21.18
N PHE A 66 -8.69 5.19 20.42
CA PHE A 66 -9.74 4.95 19.44
C PHE A 66 -11.08 4.65 20.09
N SER A 67 -11.09 3.95 21.23
CA SER A 67 -12.33 3.71 21.98
C SER A 67 -13.00 5.01 22.42
N LYS A 68 -12.23 6.00 22.91
CA LYS A 68 -12.78 7.31 23.28
C LYS A 68 -13.43 8.03 22.11
N VAL A 69 -12.77 8.02 20.94
CA VAL A 69 -13.30 8.66 19.73
C VAL A 69 -14.56 7.95 19.24
N ILE A 70 -14.56 6.61 19.21
CA ILE A 70 -15.70 5.80 18.79
C ILE A 70 -16.90 6.03 19.72
N LEU A 71 -16.69 6.02 21.04
CA LEU A 71 -17.75 6.26 22.02
C LEU A 71 -18.31 7.68 21.89
N SER A 72 -17.43 8.67 21.70
CA SER A 72 -17.84 10.06 21.47
C SER A 72 -18.73 10.17 20.23
N ARG A 73 -18.34 9.57 19.09
CA ARG A 73 -19.15 9.57 17.87
C ARG A 73 -20.49 8.85 18.03
N ARG A 74 -20.56 7.76 18.80
CA ARG A 74 -21.82 7.05 19.09
C ARG A 74 -22.80 7.88 19.92
N SER A 75 -22.28 8.71 20.83
CA SER A 75 -23.10 9.59 21.68
C SER A 75 -23.48 10.91 20.99
N SER A 76 -22.79 11.26 19.90
CA SER A 76 -23.02 12.52 19.19
C SER A 76 -24.22 12.41 18.25
N PRO A 77 -25.11 13.42 18.19
CA PRO A 77 -26.14 13.50 17.16
C PRO A 77 -25.57 13.87 15.78
N LYS A 78 -24.31 14.32 15.72
CA LYS A 78 -23.60 14.63 14.47
C LYS A 78 -22.94 13.38 13.91
N SER A 79 -23.17 13.12 12.62
CA SER A 79 -22.53 12.05 11.86
C SER A 79 -21.54 12.65 10.86
N GLU A 80 -20.31 12.15 10.88
CA GLU A 80 -19.29 12.51 9.88
C GLU A 80 -19.43 11.62 8.63
N ASP A 81 -19.00 12.11 7.47
CA ASP A 81 -18.91 11.32 6.24
C ASP A 81 -17.48 10.80 6.04
N ASP A 82 -17.11 9.78 6.82
CA ASP A 82 -15.79 9.14 6.74
C ASP A 82 -15.81 7.64 7.04
N MET A 83 -14.65 6.99 6.85
CA MET A 83 -14.47 5.57 7.08
C MET A 83 -14.77 5.17 8.53
N LEU A 84 -14.34 5.98 9.51
CA LEU A 84 -14.55 5.68 10.92
C LEU A 84 -16.06 5.66 11.24
N GLN A 85 -16.82 6.63 10.75
CA GLN A 85 -18.26 6.65 10.94
C GLN A 85 -18.93 5.45 10.25
N SER A 86 -18.45 5.08 9.05
CA SER A 86 -18.94 3.90 8.33
C SER A 86 -18.74 2.62 9.15
N LEU A 87 -17.58 2.43 9.79
CA LEU A 87 -17.31 1.28 10.65
C LEU A 87 -18.14 1.29 11.94
N VAL A 88 -18.37 2.48 12.51
CA VAL A 88 -19.21 2.65 13.71
C VAL A 88 -20.66 2.29 13.43
N ASN A 89 -21.17 2.64 12.24
CA ASN A 89 -22.54 2.38 11.81
C ASN A 89 -22.75 0.96 11.24
N SER A 90 -21.66 0.23 11.00
CA SER A 90 -21.70 -1.09 10.38
C SER A 90 -22.39 -2.15 11.25
N LYS A 91 -23.11 -3.06 10.59
CA LYS A 91 -23.72 -4.23 11.20
C LYS A 91 -23.32 -5.50 10.46
N TYR A 92 -23.20 -6.59 11.19
CA TYR A 92 -23.03 -7.92 10.65
C TYR A 92 -24.32 -8.42 9.99
N LYS A 93 -24.22 -9.50 9.20
CA LYS A 93 -25.36 -10.08 8.47
C LYS A 93 -26.47 -10.59 9.38
N ASP A 94 -26.13 -10.96 10.61
CA ASP A 94 -27.08 -11.36 11.67
C ASP A 94 -27.74 -10.15 12.36
N GLY A 95 -27.45 -8.92 11.93
CA GLY A 95 -27.98 -7.68 12.50
C GLY A 95 -27.18 -7.12 13.69
N ARG A 96 -26.17 -7.85 14.19
CA ARG A 96 -25.35 -7.40 15.31
C ARG A 96 -24.51 -6.18 14.93
N ALA A 97 -24.55 -5.13 15.74
CA ALA A 97 -23.67 -3.97 15.55
C ALA A 97 -22.20 -4.33 15.81
N THR A 98 -21.28 -3.64 15.15
CA THR A 98 -19.85 -3.74 15.48
C THR A 98 -19.61 -3.30 16.93
N THR A 99 -18.70 -3.98 17.62
CA THR A 99 -18.25 -3.59 18.95
C THR A 99 -17.15 -2.54 18.85
N VAL A 100 -16.91 -1.78 19.93
CA VAL A 100 -15.83 -0.79 19.98
C VAL A 100 -14.47 -1.44 19.72
N THR A 101 -14.24 -2.62 20.29
CA THR A 101 -13.00 -3.39 20.13
C THR A 101 -12.82 -3.88 18.69
N GLU A 102 -13.87 -4.36 18.02
CA GLU A 102 -13.80 -4.76 16.61
C GLU A 102 -13.45 -3.57 15.71
N VAL A 103 -14.12 -2.43 15.89
CA VAL A 103 -13.82 -1.20 15.12
C VAL A 103 -12.38 -0.75 15.37
N THR A 104 -11.96 -0.70 16.62
CA THR A 104 -10.59 -0.33 17.01
C THR A 104 -9.55 -1.25 16.38
N GLY A 105 -9.78 -2.57 16.39
CA GLY A 105 -8.91 -3.55 15.74
C GLY A 105 -8.81 -3.36 14.22
N MET A 106 -9.93 -3.06 13.56
CA MET A 106 -9.95 -2.76 12.12
C MET A 106 -9.17 -1.49 11.77
N LEU A 107 -9.30 -0.42 12.56
CA LEU A 107 -8.53 0.83 12.35
C LEU A 107 -7.03 0.61 12.48
N ILE A 108 -6.61 -0.09 13.54
CA ILE A 108 -5.18 -0.39 13.76
C ILE A 108 -4.64 -1.25 12.62
N THR A 109 -5.42 -2.24 12.18
CA THR A 109 -5.06 -3.10 11.04
C THR A 109 -4.91 -2.28 9.75
N ALA A 110 -5.81 -1.34 9.47
CA ALA A 110 -5.75 -0.48 8.30
C ALA A 110 -4.53 0.44 8.30
N LEU A 111 -4.24 1.10 9.44
CA LEU A 111 -3.05 1.96 9.59
C LEU A 111 -1.75 1.17 9.44
N TYR A 112 -1.64 0.06 10.17
CA TYR A 112 -0.47 -0.82 10.12
C TYR A 112 -0.23 -1.36 8.71
N GLY A 113 -1.28 -1.88 8.06
CA GLY A 113 -1.18 -2.47 6.73
C GLY A 113 -0.83 -1.45 5.64
N GLY A 114 -1.38 -0.23 5.73
CA GLY A 114 -1.17 0.82 4.73
C GLY A 114 0.17 1.56 4.86
N GLN A 115 0.65 1.79 6.08
CA GLN A 115 1.77 2.73 6.29
C GLN A 115 3.06 2.31 5.57
N ARG A 116 3.60 1.12 5.90
CA ARG A 116 4.89 0.68 5.35
C ARG A 116 4.80 0.24 3.88
N SER A 117 3.65 -0.30 3.47
CA SER A 117 3.42 -0.74 2.09
C SER A 117 3.31 0.44 1.13
N SER A 118 2.47 1.44 1.44
CA SER A 118 2.37 2.67 0.65
C SER A 118 3.67 3.46 0.67
N SER A 119 4.38 3.58 1.82
CA SER A 119 5.59 4.42 1.89
C SER A 119 6.75 3.88 1.07
N THR A 120 6.91 2.57 1.12
CA THR A 120 7.85 1.83 0.30
C THR A 120 7.51 1.98 -1.17
N THR A 121 6.23 1.75 -1.54
CA THR A 121 5.78 1.87 -2.93
C THR A 121 5.96 3.29 -3.46
N ALA A 122 5.58 4.31 -2.70
CA ALA A 122 5.78 5.71 -3.06
C ALA A 122 7.26 5.99 -3.34
N THR A 123 8.16 5.48 -2.50
CA THR A 123 9.60 5.66 -2.68
C THR A 123 10.11 4.97 -3.95
N TRP A 124 9.67 3.74 -4.24
CA TRP A 124 10.01 3.04 -5.48
C TRP A 124 9.47 3.75 -6.72
N VAL A 125 8.24 4.28 -6.68
CA VAL A 125 7.67 5.06 -7.78
C VAL A 125 8.54 6.27 -8.08
N GLY A 126 8.95 7.02 -7.04
CA GLY A 126 9.85 8.15 -7.20
C GLY A 126 11.20 7.76 -7.79
N ALA A 127 11.86 6.76 -7.20
CA ALA A 127 13.15 6.28 -7.69
C ALA A 127 13.09 5.87 -9.18
N ASN A 128 12.04 5.15 -9.58
CA ASN A 128 11.85 4.72 -10.97
C ASN A 128 11.56 5.90 -11.90
N LEU A 129 10.67 6.82 -11.51
CA LEU A 129 10.36 8.00 -12.33
C LEU A 129 11.62 8.84 -12.57
N PHE A 130 12.38 9.16 -11.52
CA PHE A 130 13.56 10.01 -11.65
C PHE A 130 14.72 9.34 -12.39
N TYR A 131 14.87 8.02 -12.25
CA TYR A 131 15.89 7.26 -12.96
C TYR A 131 15.53 7.08 -14.45
N HIS A 132 14.26 6.83 -14.76
CA HIS A 132 13.77 6.65 -16.12
C HIS A 132 13.10 7.92 -16.66
N LYS A 133 13.92 8.88 -17.10
CA LYS A 133 13.49 10.21 -17.58
C LYS A 133 12.35 10.18 -18.62
N LYS A 134 12.29 9.16 -19.48
CA LYS A 134 11.18 8.95 -20.43
C LYS A 134 9.82 8.94 -19.72
N PHE A 135 9.68 8.16 -18.65
CA PHE A 135 8.41 8.00 -17.94
C PHE A 135 8.11 9.18 -17.01
N TRP A 136 9.14 9.88 -16.52
CA TRP A 136 8.96 11.17 -15.85
C TRP A 136 8.31 12.21 -16.78
N LEU A 137 8.82 12.35 -18.01
CA LEU A 137 8.26 13.26 -19.01
C LEU A 137 6.80 12.91 -19.34
N HIS A 138 6.49 11.64 -19.58
CA HIS A 138 5.11 11.21 -19.82
C HIS A 138 4.19 11.51 -18.63
N ALA A 139 4.67 11.36 -17.39
CA ALA A 139 3.91 11.71 -16.19
C ALA A 139 3.69 13.24 -16.08
N MET A 140 4.67 14.05 -16.44
CA MET A 140 4.54 15.51 -16.50
C MET A 140 3.51 15.94 -17.56
N GLU A 141 3.58 15.37 -18.76
CA GLU A 141 2.62 15.64 -19.85
C GLU A 141 1.19 15.28 -19.44
N GLU A 142 1.00 14.15 -18.76
CA GLU A 142 -0.28 13.78 -18.17
C GLU A 142 -0.78 14.85 -17.19
N GLN A 143 0.09 15.36 -16.31
CA GLN A 143 -0.30 16.40 -15.37
C GLN A 143 -0.65 17.72 -16.05
N ILE A 144 0.10 18.13 -17.09
CA ILE A 144 -0.22 19.34 -17.88
C ILE A 144 -1.61 19.20 -18.52
N ARG A 145 -1.89 18.06 -19.17
CA ARG A 145 -3.21 17.79 -19.77
C ARG A 145 -4.33 17.85 -18.75
N LEU A 146 -4.14 17.25 -17.58
CA LEU A 146 -5.15 17.24 -16.52
C LEU A 146 -5.34 18.62 -15.90
N MET A 147 -4.27 19.41 -15.74
CA MET A 147 -4.37 20.77 -15.26
C MET A 147 -5.11 21.69 -16.24
N LYS A 148 -4.94 21.50 -17.56
CA LYS A 148 -5.74 22.20 -18.58
C LYS A 148 -7.24 21.93 -18.44
N LYS A 149 -7.60 20.70 -18.07
CA LYS A 149 -9.01 20.25 -17.99
C LYS A 149 -9.66 20.58 -16.63
N TYR A 150 -8.96 20.37 -15.53
CA TYR A 150 -9.50 20.43 -14.16
C TYR A 150 -8.93 21.58 -13.32
N GLY A 151 -8.02 22.38 -13.88
CA GLY A 151 -7.26 23.38 -13.13
C GLY A 151 -6.26 22.76 -12.17
N ASP A 152 -5.89 23.51 -11.13
CA ASP A 152 -4.90 23.06 -10.15
C ASP A 152 -5.42 21.97 -9.20
N ALA A 153 -6.74 21.80 -9.10
CA ALA A 153 -7.36 20.87 -8.16
C ALA A 153 -7.05 19.40 -8.52
N ILE A 154 -6.80 18.59 -7.49
CA ILE A 154 -6.68 17.12 -7.63
C ILE A 154 -7.99 16.52 -7.13
N THR A 155 -8.97 16.45 -8.03
CA THR A 155 -10.28 15.85 -7.76
C THR A 155 -10.27 14.34 -8.04
N TYR A 156 -11.31 13.63 -7.58
CA TYR A 156 -11.49 12.21 -7.90
C TYR A 156 -11.56 11.96 -9.41
N ASP A 157 -12.25 12.84 -10.15
CA ASP A 157 -12.33 12.78 -11.62
C ASP A 157 -10.95 12.93 -12.26
N ALA A 158 -10.15 13.91 -11.83
CA ALA A 158 -8.78 14.07 -12.32
C ALA A 158 -7.92 12.83 -12.04
N LEU A 159 -8.04 12.23 -10.85
CA LEU A 159 -7.31 11.01 -10.46
C LEU A 159 -7.70 9.78 -11.31
N SER A 160 -8.97 9.69 -11.70
CA SER A 160 -9.48 8.60 -12.54
C SER A 160 -8.86 8.60 -13.94
N GLU A 161 -8.50 9.76 -14.46
CA GLU A 161 -7.85 9.96 -15.77
C GLU A 161 -6.31 9.89 -15.72
N MET A 162 -5.71 9.68 -14.55
CA MET A 162 -4.25 9.52 -14.41
C MET A 162 -3.80 8.11 -14.81
N HIS A 163 -3.84 7.81 -16.10
CA HIS A 163 -3.49 6.50 -16.65
C HIS A 163 -1.97 6.25 -16.68
N VAL A 164 -1.15 7.27 -16.97
CA VAL A 164 0.32 7.18 -16.96
C VAL A 164 0.81 6.93 -15.54
N LEU A 165 0.41 7.76 -14.56
CA LEU A 165 0.80 7.53 -13.17
C LEU A 165 0.28 6.19 -12.64
N TYR A 166 -0.93 5.77 -13.02
CA TYR A 166 -1.45 4.43 -12.68
C TYR A 166 -0.48 3.33 -13.14
N ARG A 167 -0.03 3.38 -14.40
CA ARG A 167 0.90 2.39 -14.96
C ARG A 167 2.29 2.46 -14.32
N CYS A 168 2.80 3.65 -14.01
CA CYS A 168 4.07 3.82 -13.30
C CYS A 168 4.02 3.22 -11.89
N ILE A 169 2.92 3.44 -11.16
CA ILE A 169 2.68 2.82 -9.84
C ILE A 169 2.59 1.30 -9.97
N LYS A 170 1.84 0.81 -10.95
CA LYS A 170 1.67 -0.62 -11.20
C LYS A 170 2.99 -1.31 -11.56
N GLU A 171 3.85 -0.66 -12.35
CA GLU A 171 5.17 -1.21 -12.70
C GLU A 171 6.12 -1.22 -11.51
N ALA A 172 6.12 -0.17 -10.69
CA ALA A 172 6.88 -0.16 -9.44
C ALA A 172 6.42 -1.29 -8.51
N LEU A 173 5.11 -1.54 -8.38
CA LEU A 173 4.56 -2.66 -7.61
C LEU A 173 4.87 -4.03 -8.23
N ARG A 174 4.96 -4.13 -9.56
CA ARG A 174 5.32 -5.37 -10.25
C ARG A 174 6.75 -5.79 -9.89
N LEU A 175 7.68 -4.84 -10.00
CA LEU A 175 9.10 -5.07 -9.74
C LEU A 175 9.42 -5.12 -8.24
N HIS A 176 8.80 -4.25 -7.45
CA HIS A 176 9.11 -4.08 -6.03
C HIS A 176 7.85 -4.28 -5.17
N PRO A 177 7.21 -5.47 -5.19
CA PRO A 177 6.06 -5.73 -4.35
C PRO A 177 6.49 -5.66 -2.88
N PRO A 178 5.82 -4.84 -2.03
CA PRO A 178 6.22 -4.71 -0.63
C PRO A 178 6.19 -6.03 0.13
N ILE A 179 5.22 -6.90 -0.17
CA ILE A 179 5.10 -8.23 0.43
C ILE A 179 5.68 -9.26 -0.55
N PRO A 180 6.84 -9.87 -0.24
CA PRO A 180 7.57 -10.73 -1.17
C PRO A 180 6.98 -12.14 -1.32
N MET A 181 6.20 -12.56 -0.32
CA MET A 181 5.72 -13.93 -0.20
C MET A 181 4.38 -13.99 0.54
N LEU A 182 3.45 -14.78 0.01
CA LEU A 182 2.13 -15.04 0.57
C LEU A 182 2.08 -16.53 0.97
N LEU A 183 1.86 -16.79 2.26
CA LEU A 183 1.87 -18.15 2.81
C LEU A 183 0.46 -18.66 3.09
N ARG A 184 0.21 -19.95 2.83
CA ARG A 184 -1.03 -20.66 3.18
C ARG A 184 -0.69 -22.04 3.73
N GLN A 185 -1.46 -22.51 4.70
CA GLN A 185 -1.36 -23.90 5.16
C GLN A 185 -2.42 -24.76 4.45
N SER A 186 -2.00 -25.92 3.97
CA SER A 186 -2.92 -26.92 3.42
C SER A 186 -3.74 -27.55 4.55
N HIS A 187 -5.07 -27.46 4.47
CA HIS A 187 -5.97 -28.05 5.48
C HIS A 187 -6.40 -29.49 5.14
N LYS A 188 -6.15 -29.96 3.92
CA LYS A 188 -6.48 -31.30 3.43
C LYS A 188 -5.54 -31.67 2.28
N ASP A 189 -5.38 -32.96 2.03
CA ASP A 189 -4.62 -33.42 0.87
C ASP A 189 -5.29 -32.98 -0.43
N PHE A 190 -4.50 -32.52 -1.40
CA PHE A 190 -4.99 -32.20 -2.74
C PHE A 190 -3.87 -32.31 -3.79
N THR A 191 -4.25 -32.59 -5.03
CA THR A 191 -3.32 -32.68 -6.15
C THR A 191 -3.36 -31.41 -7.00
N VAL A 192 -2.21 -30.87 -7.35
CA VAL A 192 -2.05 -29.78 -8.32
C VAL A 192 -1.57 -30.35 -9.65
N THR A 193 -2.24 -29.96 -10.74
CA THR A 193 -1.74 -30.23 -12.10
C THR A 193 -1.09 -28.95 -12.63
N ILE A 194 0.19 -29.02 -13.00
CA ILE A 194 0.89 -27.86 -13.58
C ILE A 194 0.61 -27.76 -15.09
N ARG A 195 0.99 -26.62 -15.70
CA ARG A 195 0.75 -26.37 -17.14
C ARG A 195 1.31 -27.44 -18.09
N LYS A 196 2.37 -28.16 -17.68
CA LYS A 196 2.96 -29.26 -18.45
C LYS A 196 2.16 -30.58 -18.38
N GLY A 197 1.14 -30.64 -17.52
CA GLY A 197 0.33 -31.84 -17.29
C GLY A 197 0.78 -32.70 -16.10
N ASP A 198 1.97 -32.45 -15.55
CA ASP A 198 2.47 -33.17 -14.38
C ASP A 198 1.61 -32.90 -13.14
N LYS A 199 1.44 -33.93 -12.31
CA LYS A 199 0.64 -33.89 -11.08
C LYS A 199 1.53 -33.97 -9.85
N TYR A 200 1.22 -33.15 -8.85
CA TYR A 200 1.92 -33.10 -7.58
C TYR A 200 0.93 -33.14 -6.43
N ASP A 201 1.12 -34.08 -5.52
CA ASP A 201 0.31 -34.15 -4.30
C ASP A 201 0.84 -33.18 -3.25
N ILE A 202 -0.07 -32.43 -2.65
CA ILE A 202 0.19 -31.47 -1.58
C ILE A 202 -0.47 -32.02 -0.31
N PRO A 203 0.30 -32.61 0.62
CA PRO A 203 -0.24 -33.13 1.86
C PRO A 203 -0.82 -32.04 2.77
N LYS A 204 -1.77 -32.42 3.61
CA LYS A 204 -2.27 -31.64 4.73
C LYS A 204 -1.12 -31.20 5.63
N GLY A 205 -1.19 -29.96 6.11
CA GLY A 205 -0.21 -29.35 6.99
C GLY A 205 0.95 -28.66 6.26
N HIS A 206 1.17 -28.94 4.97
CA HIS A 206 2.22 -28.27 4.19
C HIS A 206 1.94 -26.77 4.05
N ILE A 207 3.00 -25.98 4.08
CA ILE A 207 2.96 -24.55 3.78
C ILE A 207 3.20 -24.34 2.29
N ILE A 208 2.25 -23.67 1.65
CA ILE A 208 2.32 -23.26 0.25
C ILE A 208 2.73 -21.79 0.23
N ALA A 209 3.78 -21.50 -0.51
CA ALA A 209 4.30 -20.15 -0.70
C ALA A 209 4.06 -19.67 -2.14
N VAL A 210 3.41 -18.51 -2.26
CA VAL A 210 3.26 -17.80 -3.53
C VAL A 210 4.11 -16.54 -3.47
N SER A 211 5.00 -16.34 -4.44
CA SER A 211 5.89 -15.18 -4.45
C SER A 211 5.48 -14.18 -5.53
N PRO A 212 4.90 -13.01 -5.16
CA PRO A 212 4.70 -11.91 -6.09
C PRO A 212 5.97 -11.49 -6.82
N ILE A 213 7.14 -11.53 -6.17
CA ILE A 213 8.43 -11.18 -6.80
C ILE A 213 8.68 -12.03 -8.06
N LEU A 214 8.41 -13.33 -7.97
CA LEU A 214 8.60 -14.28 -9.07
C LEU A 214 7.43 -14.24 -10.05
N SER A 215 6.18 -14.31 -9.56
CA SER A 215 4.99 -14.34 -10.42
C SER A 215 4.88 -13.10 -11.31
N ASN A 216 5.27 -11.94 -10.78
CA ASN A 216 5.26 -10.68 -11.51
C ASN A 216 6.41 -10.54 -12.53
N ARG A 217 7.25 -11.58 -12.68
CA ARG A 217 8.41 -11.61 -13.59
C ARG A 217 8.42 -12.84 -14.50
N VAL A 218 7.30 -13.55 -14.58
CA VAL A 218 7.22 -14.74 -15.41
C VAL A 218 7.35 -14.37 -16.90
N PRO A 219 8.38 -14.86 -17.64
CA PRO A 219 8.67 -14.37 -18.99
C PRO A 219 7.58 -14.60 -20.04
N HIS A 220 6.72 -15.62 -19.85
CA HIS A 220 5.60 -15.87 -20.76
C HIS A 220 4.41 -14.93 -20.54
N ILE A 221 4.45 -14.13 -19.48
CA ILE A 221 3.48 -13.07 -19.17
C ILE A 221 4.12 -11.72 -19.47
N TYR A 222 5.32 -11.49 -18.91
CA TYR A 222 6.01 -10.21 -18.98
C TYR A 222 7.20 -10.27 -19.91
N LYS A 223 7.15 -9.53 -21.02
CA LYS A 223 8.30 -9.40 -21.93
C LYS A 223 9.38 -8.56 -21.24
N ASN A 224 10.64 -9.00 -21.31
CA ASN A 224 11.77 -8.39 -20.59
C ASN A 224 11.40 -8.14 -19.11
N PRO A 225 11.16 -9.20 -18.33
CA PRO A 225 10.49 -9.10 -17.04
C PRO A 225 11.25 -8.26 -16.01
N ASP A 226 12.57 -8.14 -16.15
CA ASP A 226 13.40 -7.37 -15.22
C ASP A 226 13.53 -5.88 -15.58
N SER A 227 13.08 -5.48 -16.79
CA SER A 227 13.10 -4.07 -17.19
C SER A 227 11.90 -3.30 -16.64
N HIS A 228 12.13 -2.06 -16.19
CA HIS A 228 11.09 -1.12 -15.84
C HIS A 228 10.43 -0.54 -17.10
N ASP A 229 9.18 -0.96 -17.35
CA ASP A 229 8.41 -0.53 -18.50
C ASP A 229 6.91 -0.40 -18.16
N PRO A 230 6.45 0.79 -17.72
CA PRO A 230 5.04 1.06 -17.49
C PRO A 230 4.14 0.90 -18.73
N GLU A 231 4.67 1.00 -19.96
CA GLU A 231 3.88 0.87 -21.18
C GLU A 231 3.36 -0.56 -21.39
N ARG A 232 3.88 -1.55 -20.64
CA ARG A 232 3.38 -2.93 -20.65
C ARG A 232 1.92 -3.08 -20.23
N PHE A 233 1.39 -2.08 -19.52
CA PHE A 233 0.01 -2.03 -19.07
C PHE A 233 -0.88 -1.12 -19.94
N CYS A 234 -0.36 -0.59 -21.06
CA CYS A 234 -1.15 0.17 -22.02
C CYS A 234 -2.14 -0.73 -22.77
N PRO A 235 -3.27 -0.15 -23.26
CA PRO A 235 -4.14 -0.84 -24.22
C PRO A 235 -3.32 -1.42 -25.39
N GLY A 236 -3.60 -2.67 -25.75
CA GLY A 236 -2.89 -3.40 -26.81
C GLY A 236 -1.68 -4.22 -26.35
N ARG A 237 -1.11 -3.94 -25.16
CA ARG A 237 -0.11 -4.83 -24.52
C ARG A 237 -0.72 -5.63 -23.38
N GLU A 238 -1.31 -4.91 -22.41
CA GLU A 238 -2.08 -5.48 -21.29
C GLU A 238 -1.47 -6.78 -20.70
N GLU A 239 -0.15 -6.77 -20.49
CA GLU A 239 0.61 -7.98 -20.15
C GLU A 239 0.11 -8.63 -18.85
N ASP A 240 -0.43 -7.83 -17.94
CA ASP A 240 -1.07 -8.24 -16.69
C ASP A 240 -2.40 -8.99 -16.85
N LYS A 241 -2.87 -9.20 -18.09
CA LYS A 241 -4.09 -9.94 -18.38
C LYS A 241 -3.82 -11.22 -19.18
N LEU A 242 -2.60 -11.42 -19.70
CA LEU A 242 -2.29 -12.50 -20.65
C LEU A 242 -2.48 -13.92 -20.10
N ALA A 243 -2.27 -14.13 -18.80
CA ALA A 243 -2.48 -15.42 -18.14
C ALA A 243 -3.68 -15.40 -17.17
N GLY A 244 -4.61 -14.45 -17.37
CA GLY A 244 -5.81 -14.30 -16.54
C GLY A 244 -5.57 -13.52 -15.23
N PRO A 245 -6.49 -13.66 -14.25
CA PRO A 245 -6.58 -12.76 -13.09
C PRO A 245 -5.39 -12.82 -12.12
N PHE A 246 -4.49 -13.79 -12.26
CA PHE A 246 -3.31 -13.97 -11.41
C PHE A 246 -1.99 -13.66 -12.11
N SER A 247 -2.03 -12.95 -13.24
CA SER A 247 -0.82 -12.50 -13.94
C SER A 247 -0.09 -11.41 -13.14
N PHE A 248 -0.83 -10.57 -12.41
CA PHE A 248 -0.30 -9.53 -11.52
C PHE A 248 -0.85 -9.75 -10.11
N ILE A 249 0.01 -9.98 -9.12
CA ILE A 249 -0.41 -10.38 -7.77
C ILE A 249 0.24 -9.55 -6.65
N SER A 250 0.66 -8.32 -6.92
CA SER A 250 1.22 -7.43 -5.89
C SER A 250 0.22 -7.06 -4.79
N PHE A 251 -1.08 -7.16 -5.08
CA PHE A 251 -2.18 -7.03 -4.12
C PHE A 251 -2.79 -8.38 -3.71
N GLY A 252 -2.13 -9.50 -4.02
CA GLY A 252 -2.63 -10.84 -3.78
C GLY A 252 -3.75 -11.24 -4.73
N GLY A 253 -4.69 -12.06 -4.26
CA GLY A 253 -5.81 -12.54 -5.07
C GLY A 253 -6.78 -13.42 -4.28
N GLY A 254 -7.96 -13.67 -4.87
CA GLY A 254 -9.02 -14.48 -4.27
C GLY A 254 -9.61 -13.86 -3.00
N LYS A 255 -10.04 -14.70 -2.04
CA LYS A 255 -10.70 -14.25 -0.80
C LYS A 255 -9.84 -13.37 0.12
N HIS A 256 -8.53 -13.35 -0.10
CA HIS A 256 -7.55 -12.58 0.68
C HIS A 256 -6.86 -11.52 -0.19
N SER A 257 -7.49 -11.06 -1.27
CA SER A 257 -7.01 -9.89 -2.01
C SER A 257 -6.99 -8.65 -1.12
N CYS A 258 -6.04 -7.75 -1.38
CA CYS A 258 -5.89 -6.52 -0.59
C CYS A 258 -7.11 -5.60 -0.76
N LEU A 259 -7.83 -5.34 0.33
CA LEU A 259 -8.94 -4.38 0.35
C LEU A 259 -8.47 -2.93 0.17
N GLY A 260 -7.19 -2.66 0.44
CA GLY A 260 -6.59 -1.33 0.36
C GLY A 260 -6.12 -0.93 -1.04
N GLU A 261 -6.25 -1.78 -2.06
CA GLU A 261 -5.71 -1.51 -3.41
C GLU A 261 -6.20 -0.18 -3.98
N SER A 262 -7.52 0.05 -4.00
CA SER A 262 -8.11 1.29 -4.53
C SER A 262 -7.63 2.51 -3.76
N PHE A 263 -7.54 2.42 -2.43
CA PHE A 263 -7.02 3.49 -1.59
C PHE A 263 -5.54 3.76 -1.85
N ALA A 264 -4.72 2.72 -1.99
CA ALA A 264 -3.29 2.84 -2.28
C ALA A 264 -3.06 3.56 -3.61
N PHE A 265 -3.79 3.21 -4.67
CA PHE A 265 -3.69 3.94 -5.94
C PHE A 265 -4.14 5.40 -5.81
N LEU A 266 -5.23 5.67 -5.08
CA LEU A 266 -5.71 7.03 -4.83
C LEU A 266 -4.66 7.86 -4.08
N GLU A 267 -4.12 7.33 -2.99
CA GLU A 267 -3.09 7.96 -2.16
C GLU A 267 -1.82 8.24 -2.98
N LEU A 268 -1.29 7.21 -3.66
CA LEU A 268 -0.05 7.32 -4.43
C LEU A 268 -0.17 8.27 -5.62
N LYS A 269 -1.29 8.22 -6.36
CA LYS A 269 -1.55 9.17 -7.45
C LYS A 269 -1.66 10.59 -6.92
N THR A 270 -2.34 10.80 -5.79
CA THR A 270 -2.49 12.13 -5.18
C THR A 270 -1.14 12.71 -4.78
N ILE A 271 -0.32 11.92 -4.08
CA ILE A 271 1.04 12.32 -3.66
C ILE A 271 1.88 12.69 -4.88
N TRP A 272 1.97 11.79 -5.87
CA TRP A 272 2.83 12.01 -7.02
C TRP A 272 2.34 13.12 -7.94
N SER A 273 1.03 13.25 -8.14
CA SER A 273 0.43 14.40 -8.84
C SER A 273 0.80 15.71 -8.14
N TYR A 274 0.62 15.81 -6.83
CA TYR A 274 0.98 17.01 -6.07
C TYR A 274 2.47 17.34 -6.20
N LEU A 275 3.35 16.34 -6.07
CA LEU A 275 4.79 16.53 -6.16
C LEU A 275 5.23 16.98 -7.57
N ILE A 276 4.74 16.33 -8.62
CA ILE A 276 5.03 16.69 -10.02
C ILE A 276 4.58 18.13 -10.34
N ARG A 277 3.41 18.53 -9.85
CA ARG A 277 2.84 19.86 -10.15
C ARG A 277 3.53 21.01 -9.41
N ASN A 278 4.20 20.75 -8.29
CA ASN A 278 4.68 21.80 -7.38
C ASN A 278 6.20 21.84 -7.19
N PHE A 279 6.92 20.84 -7.70
CA PHE A 279 8.36 20.72 -7.48
C PHE A 279 9.08 20.25 -8.75
N GLU A 280 10.25 20.83 -8.97
CA GLU A 280 11.32 20.17 -9.72
C GLU A 280 12.00 19.17 -8.81
N LEU A 281 12.15 17.93 -9.27
CA LEU A 281 12.66 16.82 -8.48
C LEU A 281 13.75 16.09 -9.28
N GLU A 282 14.85 15.78 -8.61
CA GLU A 282 15.99 15.07 -9.19
C GLU A 282 16.52 14.04 -8.20
N LEU A 283 16.74 12.81 -8.64
CA LEU A 283 17.39 11.77 -7.84
C LEU A 283 18.90 12.04 -7.77
N ILE A 284 19.43 12.19 -6.55
CA ILE A 284 20.86 12.46 -6.31
C ILE A 284 21.60 11.28 -5.68
N SER A 285 20.88 10.32 -5.11
CA SER A 285 21.46 9.02 -4.74
C SER A 285 21.53 8.09 -5.96
N SER A 286 22.31 7.01 -5.87
CA SER A 286 22.17 5.90 -6.82
C SER A 286 20.76 5.31 -6.77
N PHE A 287 20.37 4.61 -7.84
CA PHE A 287 19.16 3.80 -7.79
C PHE A 287 19.29 2.77 -6.65
N PRO A 288 18.29 2.65 -5.76
CA PRO A 288 18.43 1.83 -4.57
C PRO A 288 18.31 0.33 -4.89
N GLU A 289 19.10 -0.48 -4.20
CA GLU A 289 18.87 -1.93 -4.11
C GLU A 289 17.65 -2.23 -3.23
N THR A 290 17.13 -3.46 -3.31
CA THR A 290 16.06 -3.91 -2.41
C THR A 290 16.66 -4.42 -1.09
N LYS A 291 16.11 -3.96 0.03
CA LYS A 291 16.34 -4.45 1.39
C LYS A 291 15.36 -5.61 1.67
N CYS A 292 15.90 -6.79 1.99
CA CYS A 292 15.16 -8.07 2.12
C CYS A 292 15.28 -8.72 3.50
N ASP A 293 15.75 -8.01 4.52
CA ASP A 293 15.93 -8.48 5.90
C ASP A 293 14.69 -8.29 6.79
N ASP A 294 13.58 -7.83 6.20
CA ASP A 294 12.32 -7.54 6.88
C ASP A 294 11.13 -8.13 6.09
N ILE A 295 9.98 -8.28 6.74
CA ILE A 295 8.75 -8.81 6.14
C ILE A 295 8.31 -7.95 4.95
N ILE A 296 8.53 -6.64 5.04
CA ILE A 296 8.28 -5.69 3.97
C ILE A 296 9.59 -5.34 3.28
N HIS A 297 9.70 -5.71 2.00
CA HIS A 297 10.84 -5.37 1.17
C HIS A 297 10.80 -3.88 0.82
N SER A 298 11.87 -3.14 1.11
CA SER A 298 11.94 -1.68 0.94
C SER A 298 13.23 -1.26 0.21
N PRO A 299 13.39 0.00 -0.22
CA PRO A 299 14.67 0.49 -0.71
C PRO A 299 15.76 0.38 0.37
N LYS A 300 16.93 -0.11 -0.01
CA LYS A 300 18.11 -0.18 0.86
C LYS A 300 18.75 1.20 0.99
N GLY A 301 18.97 1.62 2.23
CA GLY A 301 19.59 2.92 2.53
C GLY A 301 18.65 4.10 2.31
N LYS A 302 19.22 5.29 2.10
CA LYS A 302 18.46 6.54 1.90
C LYS A 302 18.35 6.85 0.41
N VAL A 303 17.13 6.97 -0.09
CA VAL A 303 16.83 7.47 -1.44
C VAL A 303 16.75 9.00 -1.37
N MET A 304 17.78 9.67 -1.86
CA MET A 304 17.94 11.12 -1.70
C MET A 304 17.56 11.83 -2.98
N ILE A 305 16.75 12.89 -2.85
CA ILE A 305 16.33 13.73 -3.96
C ILE A 305 16.69 15.19 -3.68
N ARG A 306 17.06 15.92 -4.73
CA ARG A 306 17.10 17.38 -4.73
C ARG A 306 15.73 17.89 -5.18
N TYR A 307 15.22 18.91 -4.50
CA TYR A 307 13.95 19.52 -4.88
C TYR A 307 14.03 21.04 -4.89
N LYS A 308 13.30 21.65 -5.83
CA LYS A 308 13.07 23.10 -5.88
C LYS A 308 11.57 23.33 -6.07
N ARG A 309 10.97 24.17 -5.24
CA ARG A 309 9.56 24.54 -5.40
C ARG A 309 9.41 25.31 -6.71
N ARG A 310 8.68 24.73 -7.66
CA ARG A 310 8.37 25.33 -8.96
C ARG A 310 7.05 24.75 -9.43
N LYS A 311 6.08 25.62 -9.67
CA LYS A 311 4.79 25.20 -10.20
C LYS A 311 4.95 24.80 -11.66
N LEU A 312 4.35 23.67 -12.04
CA LEU A 312 4.28 23.22 -13.41
C LEU A 312 3.47 24.25 -14.23
N VAL A 313 4.06 24.70 -15.33
CA VAL A 313 3.46 25.73 -16.18
C VAL A 313 2.59 25.06 -17.24
N ILE A 314 1.37 25.57 -17.38
CA ILE A 314 0.49 25.24 -18.49
C ILE A 314 0.78 26.26 -19.58
N GLU A 315 1.39 25.83 -20.67
CA GLU A 315 1.43 26.61 -21.92
C GLU A 315 0.07 26.57 -22.63
#